data_AF-A0A1M5EUV9-F1
#
_entry.id   AF-A0A1M5EUV9-F1
#
_cell.length_a   1.000
_cell.length_b   1.000
_cell.length_c   1.000
_cell.angle_alpha   90.00
_cell.angle_beta   90.00
_cell.angle_gamma   90.00
#
_symmetry.space_group_name_H-M   'P 1'
#
loop_
_entity.id
_entity.type
_entity.pdbx_description
1 polymer ?
#
loop_
_entity_poly.entity_id
_entity_poly.type
_entity_poly.pdbx_seq_one_letter_code
_entity_poly.pdbx_strand_id
1 'polypeptide(L)'
;MDLRTLKGTAASAMLALTFFGATAVSAATTTCSTAVAATLSPNMGCEVSTSSNQDSVSPNKPLTVNLDGFFGSTDWSFLNKQEIGEESPAAQGGTLNISSTLWSTYGRILAIFKDGKDTFLTGFLLNTDGTTFTYTSPFLRTGKSPKDVSHISFYGQGTPDGDTGGPSPVPLPAGLPMLASALGLAVFLRKRRSA
;
A
#
# COMPACT_ATOMS: atom_id res chain seq x y z
N MET A 1 54.03 -50.65 25.95
CA MET A 1 53.18 -50.99 24.80
C MET A 1 51.77 -51.18 25.33
N ASP A 2 50.89 -50.20 25.18
CA ASP A 2 49.46 -50.48 25.05
C ASP A 2 48.71 -49.28 24.46
N LEU A 3 47.66 -49.62 23.72
CA LEU A 3 46.83 -48.83 22.83
C LEU A 3 46.02 -47.74 23.55
N ARG A 4 45.74 -46.62 22.86
CA ARG A 4 44.38 -46.19 22.47
C ARG A 4 44.35 -44.80 21.78
N THR A 5 44.29 -44.85 20.46
CA THR A 5 43.25 -44.23 19.62
C THR A 5 42.84 -42.77 19.93
N LEU A 6 43.51 -41.80 19.29
CA LEU A 6 42.93 -40.49 19.01
C LEU A 6 41.90 -40.61 17.87
N LYS A 7 40.62 -40.34 18.17
CA LYS A 7 39.62 -40.00 17.16
C LYS A 7 38.79 -38.83 17.69
N GLY A 8 38.70 -37.77 16.91
CA GLY A 8 37.82 -36.65 17.23
C GLY A 8 38.10 -35.39 16.41
N THR A 9 37.99 -35.50 15.09
CA THR A 9 37.85 -34.35 14.18
C THR A 9 36.58 -33.56 14.55
N ALA A 10 36.74 -32.38 15.15
CA ALA A 10 35.65 -31.43 15.32
C ALA A 10 35.61 -30.49 14.11
N ALA A 11 34.83 -30.86 13.09
CA ALA A 11 34.51 -29.98 11.99
C ALA A 11 33.59 -28.86 12.50
N SER A 12 34.13 -27.65 12.64
CA SER A 12 33.35 -26.45 12.93
C SER A 12 32.72 -25.94 11.65
N ALA A 13 31.45 -26.28 11.42
CA ALA A 13 30.65 -25.69 10.36
C ALA A 13 30.18 -24.28 10.80
N MET A 14 30.86 -23.23 10.34
CA MET A 14 30.36 -21.86 10.42
C MET A 14 29.20 -21.71 9.43
N LEU A 15 27.97 -21.69 9.94
CA LEU A 15 26.79 -21.35 9.15
C LEU A 15 26.67 -19.82 9.12
N ALA A 16 27.28 -19.18 8.11
CA ALA A 16 27.11 -17.76 7.84
C ALA A 16 25.74 -17.53 7.20
N LEU A 17 24.76 -17.12 8.00
CA LEU A 17 23.42 -16.78 7.53
C LEU A 17 23.39 -15.30 7.14
N THR A 18 23.65 -15.01 5.87
CA THR A 18 23.51 -13.67 5.28
C THR A 18 22.03 -13.32 5.15
N PHE A 19 21.49 -12.59 6.14
CA PHE A 19 20.20 -11.92 6.00
C PHE A 19 20.37 -10.63 5.19
N PHE A 20 20.24 -10.73 3.87
CA PHE A 20 19.85 -9.60 3.04
C PHE A 20 18.35 -9.70 2.80
N GLY A 21 17.58 -8.96 3.61
CA GLY A 21 16.13 -8.84 3.48
C GLY A 21 15.70 -7.38 3.50
N ALA A 22 16.39 -6.52 2.74
CA ALA A 22 15.85 -5.20 2.42
C ALA A 22 14.83 -5.39 1.29
N THR A 23 13.56 -5.56 1.63
CA THR A 23 12.49 -5.36 0.65
C THR A 23 12.50 -3.87 0.30
N ALA A 24 13.05 -3.54 -0.86
CA ALA A 24 12.92 -2.21 -1.42
C ALA A 24 11.43 -1.94 -1.63
N VAL A 25 10.83 -1.10 -0.78
CA VAL A 25 9.57 -0.43 -1.10
C VAL A 25 9.93 0.55 -2.21
N SER A 26 9.69 0.14 -3.45
CA SER A 26 9.69 1.10 -4.55
C SER A 26 8.43 1.94 -4.38
N ALA A 27 8.58 3.22 -4.08
CA ALA A 27 7.47 4.16 -4.21
C ALA A 27 7.09 4.20 -5.70
N ALA A 28 6.02 3.48 -6.05
CA ALA A 28 5.53 3.38 -7.41
C ALA A 28 4.67 4.59 -7.77
N THR A 29 4.55 5.55 -6.86
CA THR A 29 3.85 6.82 -7.05
C THR A 29 4.81 8.01 -6.94
N THR A 30 4.41 9.13 -7.53
CA THR A 30 5.08 10.43 -7.37
C THR A 30 4.05 11.51 -7.11
N THR A 31 4.43 12.57 -6.40
CA THR A 31 3.54 13.70 -6.14
C THR A 31 3.10 14.35 -7.45
N CYS A 32 1.82 14.71 -7.54
CA CYS A 32 1.29 15.43 -8.70
C CYS A 32 1.97 16.79 -8.89
N SER A 33 2.00 17.25 -10.15
CA SER A 33 2.24 18.67 -10.42
C SER A 33 1.15 19.54 -9.78
N THR A 34 1.44 20.80 -9.49
CA THR A 34 0.46 21.75 -8.93
C THR A 34 -0.79 21.87 -9.80
N ALA A 35 -0.65 21.81 -11.12
CA ALA A 35 -1.77 21.88 -12.05
C ALA A 35 -2.72 20.69 -11.89
N VAL A 36 -2.18 19.47 -11.75
CA VAL A 36 -2.98 18.25 -11.53
C VAL A 36 -3.57 18.23 -10.12
N ALA A 37 -2.80 18.64 -9.10
CA ALA A 37 -3.30 18.72 -7.72
C ALA A 37 -4.49 19.69 -7.58
N ALA A 38 -4.56 20.74 -8.42
CA ALA A 38 -5.65 21.71 -8.42
C ALA A 38 -6.93 21.21 -9.13
N THR A 39 -6.90 20.07 -9.83
CA THR A 39 -8.08 19.57 -10.55
C THR A 39 -9.09 18.86 -9.65
N LEU A 40 -8.82 18.70 -8.35
CA LEU A 40 -9.80 18.24 -7.38
C LEU A 40 -9.72 19.11 -6.12
N SER A 41 -10.84 19.65 -5.65
CA SER A 41 -10.86 20.49 -4.47
C SER A 41 -12.10 20.22 -3.59
N PRO A 42 -11.94 20.20 -2.25
CA PRO A 42 -10.68 20.24 -1.52
C PRO A 42 -9.94 18.89 -1.55
N ASN A 43 -8.60 18.89 -1.55
CA ASN A 43 -7.80 17.67 -1.36
C ASN A 43 -6.67 17.90 -0.35
N MET A 44 -6.22 16.83 0.30
CA MET A 44 -5.09 16.86 1.23
C MET A 44 -3.77 16.42 0.59
N GLY A 45 -3.84 15.85 -0.62
CA GLY A 45 -2.67 15.37 -1.34
C GLY A 45 -3.05 14.77 -2.68
N CYS A 46 -2.08 14.73 -3.59
CA CYS A 46 -2.22 14.16 -4.92
C CYS A 46 -0.95 13.40 -5.30
N GLU A 47 -1.12 12.17 -5.79
CA GLU A 47 -0.06 11.34 -6.33
C GLU A 47 -0.48 10.72 -7.68
N VAL A 48 0.48 10.42 -8.55
CA VAL A 48 0.26 9.66 -9.78
C VAL A 48 1.07 8.36 -9.73
N SER A 49 0.49 7.27 -10.22
CA SER A 49 1.21 6.02 -10.42
C SER A 49 2.20 6.15 -11.57
N THR A 50 3.40 5.62 -11.37
CA THR A 50 4.49 5.55 -12.36
C THR A 50 4.64 4.15 -12.95
N SER A 51 3.99 3.15 -12.36
CA SER A 51 4.13 1.73 -12.72
C SER A 51 2.83 1.06 -13.14
N SER A 52 1.67 1.65 -12.81
CA SER A 52 0.38 1.03 -13.06
C SER A 52 -0.53 1.92 -13.90
N ASN A 53 -1.16 1.28 -14.89
CA ASN A 53 -2.12 1.90 -15.79
C ASN A 53 -3.54 1.33 -15.63
N GLN A 54 -3.73 0.38 -14.72
CA GLN A 54 -5.01 -0.28 -14.49
C GLN A 54 -5.28 -0.37 -13.00
N ASP A 55 -6.43 0.16 -12.59
CA ASP A 55 -6.94 -0.04 -11.24
C ASP A 55 -7.62 -1.41 -11.15
N SER A 56 -6.86 -2.42 -10.72
CA SER A 56 -7.36 -3.78 -10.50
C SER A 56 -8.11 -3.79 -9.17
N VAL A 57 -9.42 -3.59 -9.27
CA VAL A 57 -10.35 -3.63 -8.13
C VAL A 57 -10.79 -5.07 -7.80
N SER A 58 -11.41 -5.24 -6.63
CA SER A 58 -12.01 -6.51 -6.16
C SER A 58 -12.84 -7.21 -7.26
N PRO A 59 -12.79 -8.55 -7.39
CA PRO A 59 -12.16 -9.53 -6.49
C PRO A 59 -10.63 -9.68 -6.69
N ASN A 60 -10.01 -8.92 -7.59
CA ASN A 60 -8.58 -9.06 -7.85
C ASN A 60 -7.78 -8.53 -6.65
N LYS A 61 -6.95 -9.42 -6.07
CA LYS A 61 -6.02 -9.11 -4.98
C LYS A 61 -4.60 -9.52 -5.39
N PRO A 62 -3.57 -8.76 -5.01
CA PRO A 62 -3.62 -7.48 -4.28
C PRO A 62 -4.20 -6.33 -5.13
N LEU A 63 -4.79 -5.33 -4.46
CA LEU A 63 -5.33 -4.14 -5.15
C LEU A 63 -4.17 -3.32 -5.73
N THR A 64 -4.33 -2.76 -6.93
CA THR A 64 -3.26 -1.95 -7.56
C THR A 64 -2.78 -0.82 -6.64
N VAL A 65 -3.71 -0.12 -5.97
CA VAL A 65 -3.35 0.96 -5.04
C VAL A 65 -2.45 0.52 -3.89
N ASN A 66 -2.57 -0.74 -3.47
CA ASN A 66 -1.75 -1.32 -2.41
C ASN A 66 -0.40 -1.81 -2.92
N LEU A 67 -0.34 -2.23 -4.18
CA LEU A 67 0.92 -2.56 -4.85
C LEU A 67 1.76 -1.30 -5.12
N ASP A 68 1.11 -0.23 -5.57
CA ASP A 68 1.77 1.03 -5.90
C ASP A 68 2.17 1.82 -4.64
N GLY A 69 1.52 1.52 -3.50
CA GLY A 69 1.83 2.16 -2.22
C GLY A 69 1.36 3.61 -2.16
N PHE A 70 0.18 3.93 -2.72
CA PHE A 70 -0.35 5.30 -2.75
C PHE A 70 -0.34 5.93 -1.35
N PHE A 71 0.25 7.12 -1.25
CA PHE A 71 0.46 7.87 -0.01
C PHE A 71 1.15 7.05 1.08
N GLY A 72 2.09 6.19 0.69
CA GLY A 72 2.88 5.33 1.58
C GLY A 72 2.09 4.19 2.24
N SER A 73 0.88 3.89 1.78
CA SER A 73 0.00 2.87 2.38
C SER A 73 -0.24 1.70 1.43
N THR A 74 -0.35 0.50 2.00
CA THR A 74 -0.57 -0.77 1.27
C THR A 74 -1.81 -1.53 1.75
N ASP A 75 -2.66 -0.89 2.54
CA ASP A 75 -3.81 -1.46 3.27
C ASP A 75 -5.14 -0.76 2.93
N TRP A 76 -5.21 -0.11 1.77
CA TRP A 76 -6.44 0.44 1.24
C TRP A 76 -7.51 -0.64 1.05
N SER A 77 -8.74 -0.30 1.42
CA SER A 77 -9.95 -1.12 1.22
C SER A 77 -10.81 -0.51 0.12
N PHE A 78 -11.13 -1.30 -0.91
CA PHE A 78 -12.01 -0.86 -2.00
C PHE A 78 -13.43 -0.61 -1.47
N LEU A 79 -13.98 0.57 -1.76
CA LEU A 79 -15.31 0.98 -1.31
C LEU A 79 -16.33 0.90 -2.44
N ASN A 80 -16.05 1.61 -3.53
CA ASN A 80 -16.95 1.74 -4.65
C ASN A 80 -16.18 2.15 -5.91
N LYS A 81 -16.78 1.94 -7.08
CA LYS A 81 -16.32 2.46 -8.35
C LYS A 81 -17.49 3.12 -9.07
N GLN A 82 -17.27 4.35 -9.49
CA GLN A 82 -18.22 5.10 -10.30
C GLN A 82 -17.73 5.10 -11.75
N GLU A 83 -18.44 4.36 -12.61
CA GLU A 83 -18.24 4.42 -14.05
C GLU A 83 -18.78 5.75 -14.60
N ILE A 84 -17.98 6.40 -15.44
CA ILE A 84 -18.36 7.63 -16.12
C ILE A 84 -18.39 7.30 -17.61
N GLY A 85 -19.56 7.44 -18.23
CA GLY A 85 -19.69 7.22 -19.68
C GLY A 85 -18.81 8.21 -20.45
N GLU A 86 -18.18 7.76 -21.53
CA GLU A 86 -17.23 8.54 -22.34
C GLU A 86 -17.86 9.84 -22.89
N GLU A 87 -19.16 9.85 -23.15
CA GLU A 87 -19.93 11.01 -23.63
C GLU A 87 -20.57 11.82 -22.50
N SER A 88 -20.31 11.47 -21.24
CA SER A 88 -20.89 12.16 -20.09
C SER A 88 -20.20 13.50 -19.88
N PRO A 89 -20.94 14.59 -19.62
CA PRO A 89 -20.34 15.84 -19.16
C PRO A 89 -19.47 15.64 -17.89
N ALA A 90 -19.78 14.61 -17.09
CA ALA A 90 -19.00 14.23 -15.92
C ALA A 90 -17.58 13.72 -16.24
N ALA A 91 -17.30 13.37 -17.50
CA ALA A 91 -15.99 12.87 -17.91
C ALA A 91 -14.91 13.97 -17.89
N GLN A 92 -15.29 15.23 -18.11
CA GLN A 92 -14.37 16.37 -18.06
C GLN A 92 -14.36 17.08 -16.71
N GLY A 93 -15.39 16.88 -15.89
CA GLY A 93 -15.48 17.45 -14.55
C GLY A 93 -16.84 17.27 -13.93
N GLY A 94 -16.91 17.39 -12.61
CA GLY A 94 -18.16 17.17 -11.89
C GLY A 94 -18.03 17.40 -10.39
N THR A 95 -18.97 16.81 -9.67
CA THR A 95 -19.02 16.86 -8.21
C THR A 95 -19.06 15.44 -7.67
N LEU A 96 -18.16 15.13 -6.73
CA LEU A 96 -18.18 13.90 -5.95
C LEU A 96 -18.86 14.19 -4.63
N ASN A 97 -19.84 13.36 -4.27
CA ASN A 97 -20.49 13.41 -2.98
C ASN A 97 -20.14 12.16 -2.19
N ILE A 98 -19.42 12.35 -1.10
CA ILE A 98 -18.98 11.29 -0.20
C ILE A 98 -19.89 11.28 1.02
N SER A 99 -20.51 10.14 1.28
CA SER A 99 -21.39 9.97 2.42
C SER A 99 -20.64 10.18 3.74
N SER A 100 -21.25 10.91 4.68
CA SER A 100 -20.71 11.07 6.04
C SER A 100 -20.54 9.75 6.78
N THR A 101 -21.30 8.71 6.41
CA THR A 101 -21.12 7.35 6.97
C THR A 101 -19.75 6.77 6.63
N LEU A 102 -19.19 7.06 5.46
CA LEU A 102 -17.84 6.61 5.11
C LEU A 102 -16.80 7.28 6.00
N TRP A 103 -16.96 8.56 6.31
CA TRP A 103 -16.09 9.30 7.24
C TRP A 103 -16.22 8.86 8.69
N SER A 104 -17.35 8.26 9.08
CA SER A 104 -17.46 7.59 10.39
C SER A 104 -16.82 6.20 10.43
N THR A 105 -16.49 5.63 9.27
CA THR A 105 -15.89 4.30 9.15
C THR A 105 -14.39 4.36 8.91
N TYR A 106 -13.95 5.29 8.06
CA TYR A 106 -12.58 5.40 7.59
C TYR A 106 -11.98 6.76 7.96
N GLY A 107 -10.75 6.75 8.44
CA GLY A 107 -10.01 8.00 8.74
C GLY A 107 -9.45 8.67 7.48
N ARG A 108 -9.29 7.92 6.39
CA ARG A 108 -8.76 8.41 5.10
C ARG A 108 -9.59 7.85 3.96
N ILE A 109 -9.90 8.70 2.99
CA ILE A 109 -10.54 8.29 1.73
C ILE A 109 -9.65 8.72 0.56
N LEU A 110 -9.35 7.77 -0.31
CA LEU A 110 -8.56 7.94 -1.52
C LEU A 110 -9.48 7.78 -2.74
N ALA A 111 -9.45 8.76 -3.64
CA ALA A 111 -10.11 8.70 -4.94
C ALA A 111 -9.06 8.49 -6.04
N ILE A 112 -9.20 7.41 -6.82
CA ILE A 112 -8.34 7.10 -7.98
C ILE A 112 -9.10 7.41 -9.26
N PHE A 113 -8.56 8.31 -10.06
CA PHE A 113 -9.04 8.67 -11.39
C PHE A 113 -8.32 7.85 -12.45
N LYS A 114 -9.06 7.51 -13.52
CA LYS A 114 -8.53 6.83 -14.70
C LYS A 114 -9.21 7.34 -15.98
N ASP A 115 -8.47 7.46 -17.07
CA ASP A 115 -8.91 7.87 -18.43
C ASP A 115 -8.92 6.70 -19.44
N GLY A 116 -9.15 5.48 -18.97
CA GLY A 116 -9.22 4.29 -19.83
C GLY A 116 -7.89 3.55 -20.00
N LYS A 117 -7.51 3.22 -21.24
CA LYS A 117 -6.36 2.34 -21.55
C LYS A 117 -5.07 3.14 -21.77
N ASP A 118 -3.93 2.57 -21.34
CA ASP A 118 -2.57 3.09 -21.56
C ASP A 118 -2.31 4.47 -20.95
N THR A 119 -2.67 4.60 -19.67
CA THR A 119 -2.64 5.87 -18.92
C THR A 119 -1.99 5.68 -17.55
N PHE A 120 -1.85 6.73 -16.75
CA PHE A 120 -1.43 6.64 -15.35
C PHE A 120 -2.64 6.80 -14.43
N LEU A 121 -2.62 6.11 -13.28
CA LEU A 121 -3.61 6.34 -12.23
C LEU A 121 -3.28 7.65 -11.51
N THR A 122 -4.28 8.50 -11.28
CA THR A 122 -4.12 9.72 -10.47
C THR A 122 -4.94 9.59 -9.19
N GLY A 123 -4.27 9.60 -8.05
CA GLY A 123 -4.88 9.47 -6.74
C GLY A 123 -4.94 10.80 -5.99
N PHE A 124 -6.10 11.09 -5.41
CA PHE A 124 -6.32 12.22 -4.53
C PHE A 124 -6.73 11.75 -3.14
N LEU A 125 -6.06 12.26 -2.11
CA LEU A 125 -6.47 12.06 -0.73
C LEU A 125 -7.53 13.12 -0.39
N LEU A 126 -8.76 12.67 -0.11
CA LEU A 126 -9.89 13.55 0.13
C LEU A 126 -9.82 14.16 1.54
N ASN A 127 -10.25 15.41 1.67
CA ASN A 127 -10.32 16.10 2.97
C ASN A 127 -11.46 15.51 3.82
N THR A 128 -11.14 15.14 5.07
CA THR A 128 -12.06 14.50 6.03
C THR A 128 -13.25 15.38 6.41
N ASP A 129 -13.12 16.70 6.27
CA ASP A 129 -14.14 17.66 6.68
C ASP A 129 -15.14 17.97 5.55
N GLY A 130 -14.91 17.41 4.35
CA GLY A 130 -15.72 17.62 3.15
C GLY A 130 -16.60 16.43 2.81
N THR A 131 -17.88 16.68 2.51
CA THR A 131 -18.76 15.70 1.86
C THR A 131 -18.92 15.95 0.36
N THR A 132 -18.53 17.13 -0.12
CA THR A 132 -18.68 17.53 -1.51
C THR A 132 -17.34 18.01 -2.06
N PHE A 133 -16.94 17.45 -3.19
CA PHE A 133 -15.69 17.75 -3.88
C PHE A 133 -15.99 18.10 -5.32
N THR A 134 -15.37 19.14 -5.85
CA THR A 134 -15.43 19.42 -7.27
C THR A 134 -14.17 18.91 -7.95
N TYR A 135 -14.32 18.39 -9.16
CA TYR A 135 -13.18 17.99 -9.97
C TYR A 135 -13.31 18.44 -11.41
N THR A 136 -12.16 18.60 -12.05
CA THR A 136 -11.97 18.56 -13.50
C THR A 136 -11.06 17.38 -13.82
N SER A 137 -11.03 16.94 -15.08
CA SER A 137 -10.14 15.83 -15.45
C SER A 137 -8.67 16.13 -15.09
N PRO A 138 -7.99 15.24 -14.35
CA PRO A 138 -6.57 15.38 -14.02
C PRO A 138 -5.64 15.08 -15.22
N PHE A 139 -6.19 14.57 -16.33
CA PHE A 139 -5.42 14.08 -17.47
C PHE A 139 -5.11 15.21 -18.46
N LEU A 140 -4.38 16.21 -17.95
CA LEU A 140 -4.03 17.43 -18.68
C LEU A 140 -3.09 17.12 -19.86
N ARG A 141 -3.26 17.84 -20.98
CA ARG A 141 -2.44 17.71 -22.18
C ARG A 141 -2.00 19.07 -22.69
N THR A 142 -0.74 19.21 -23.03
CA THR A 142 -0.22 20.45 -23.62
C THR A 142 -0.83 20.70 -24.99
N GLY A 143 -1.46 21.86 -25.18
CA GLY A 143 -2.03 22.29 -26.46
C GLY A 143 -3.25 21.47 -26.93
N LYS A 144 -3.86 20.68 -26.05
CA LYS A 144 -5.04 19.85 -26.33
C LYS A 144 -5.98 19.86 -25.13
N SER A 145 -7.25 19.51 -25.34
CA SER A 145 -8.19 19.30 -24.24
C SER A 145 -7.72 18.15 -23.33
N PRO A 146 -8.02 18.20 -22.02
CA PRO A 146 -7.81 17.08 -21.11
C PRO A 146 -8.53 15.82 -21.61
N LYS A 147 -7.99 14.64 -21.29
CA LYS A 147 -8.69 13.39 -21.60
C LYS A 147 -9.88 13.18 -20.66
N ASP A 148 -10.87 12.45 -21.14
CA ASP A 148 -12.04 12.05 -20.37
C ASP A 148 -11.69 11.09 -19.23
N VAL A 149 -12.27 11.31 -18.05
CA VAL A 149 -12.25 10.36 -16.94
C VAL A 149 -13.22 9.23 -17.26
N SER A 150 -12.73 8.00 -17.35
CA SER A 150 -13.55 6.80 -17.57
C SER A 150 -14.23 6.31 -16.29
N HIS A 151 -13.54 6.37 -15.16
CA HIS A 151 -14.13 6.05 -13.85
C HIS A 151 -13.29 6.59 -12.71
N ILE A 152 -13.94 6.61 -11.54
CA ILE A 152 -13.33 6.98 -10.27
C ILE A 152 -13.56 5.82 -9.29
N SER A 153 -12.47 5.28 -8.75
CA SER A 153 -12.52 4.27 -7.69
C SER A 153 -12.25 4.91 -6.35
N PHE A 154 -13.00 4.51 -5.33
CA PHE A 154 -12.88 5.01 -3.97
C PHE A 154 -12.35 3.93 -3.04
N TYR A 155 -11.44 4.34 -2.17
CA TYR A 155 -10.78 3.49 -1.21
C TYR A 155 -10.83 4.12 0.18
N GLY A 156 -10.98 3.31 1.21
CA GLY A 156 -10.96 3.71 2.61
C GLY A 156 -9.79 3.08 3.35
N GLN A 157 -9.25 3.77 4.34
CA GLN A 157 -8.18 3.28 5.20
C GLN A 157 -8.30 3.85 6.62
N GLY A 158 -7.88 3.04 7.60
CA GLY A 158 -7.82 3.43 9.01
C GLY A 158 -9.20 3.65 9.64
N THR A 159 -9.22 4.11 10.88
CA THR A 159 -10.42 4.54 11.60
C THR A 159 -10.37 6.05 11.86
N PRO A 160 -11.52 6.72 12.07
CA PRO A 160 -11.55 8.18 12.28
C PRO A 160 -10.79 8.65 13.52
N ASP A 161 -10.68 7.78 14.55
CA ASP A 161 -10.04 8.09 15.83
C ASP A 161 -8.50 8.02 15.81
N GLY A 162 -7.89 7.97 14.63
CA GLY A 162 -6.46 8.22 14.48
C GLY A 162 -5.56 7.02 14.72
N ASP A 163 -5.95 5.82 14.28
CA ASP A 163 -4.94 4.81 13.99
C ASP A 163 -4.23 5.23 12.69
N THR A 164 -3.14 5.99 12.84
CA THR A 164 -2.36 6.62 11.76
C THR A 164 -1.55 5.60 10.96
N GLY A 165 -2.15 4.48 10.56
CA GLY A 165 -1.51 3.52 9.67
C GLY A 165 -0.14 3.07 10.17
N GLY A 166 0.01 2.89 11.49
CA GLY A 166 1.06 2.00 11.96
C GLY A 166 0.83 0.65 11.26
N PRO A 167 1.86 -0.03 10.74
CA PRO A 167 1.66 -1.35 10.15
C PRO A 167 0.89 -2.17 11.17
N SER A 168 -0.34 -2.56 10.84
CA SER A 168 -1.11 -3.50 11.65
C SER A 168 -0.15 -4.62 12.01
N PRO A 169 0.09 -4.92 13.29
CA PRO A 169 1.13 -5.85 13.69
C PRO A 169 0.89 -7.15 12.95
N VAL A 170 1.69 -7.37 11.90
CA VAL A 170 1.63 -8.58 11.10
C VAL A 170 1.82 -9.70 12.10
N PRO A 171 0.86 -10.65 12.22
CA PRO A 171 1.02 -11.79 13.08
C PRO A 171 2.36 -12.43 12.73
N LEU A 172 3.34 -12.28 13.63
CA LEU A 172 4.65 -12.88 13.44
C LEU A 172 4.38 -14.36 13.17
N PRO A 173 4.97 -14.96 12.12
CA PRO A 173 4.87 -16.40 11.94
C PRO A 173 5.19 -17.04 13.28
N ALA A 174 4.33 -17.94 13.75
CA ALA A 174 4.42 -18.56 15.08
C ALA A 174 5.80 -19.18 15.40
N GLY A 175 6.69 -19.26 14.40
CA GLY A 175 8.09 -19.64 14.48
C GLY A 175 9.00 -18.71 15.33
N LEU A 176 8.75 -17.41 15.48
CA LEU A 176 9.65 -16.53 16.24
C LEU A 176 9.70 -16.83 17.76
N PRO A 177 8.56 -16.94 18.47
CA PRO A 177 8.56 -17.40 19.85
C PRO A 177 8.99 -18.88 19.99
N MET A 178 8.73 -19.71 18.97
CA MET A 178 9.21 -21.11 18.93
C MET A 178 10.74 -21.20 18.79
N LEU A 179 11.37 -20.34 17.99
CA LEU A 179 12.83 -20.30 17.84
C LEU A 179 13.51 -19.80 19.12
N ALA A 180 12.95 -18.76 19.76
CA ALA A 180 13.45 -18.26 21.04
C ALA A 180 13.37 -19.32 22.15
N SER A 181 12.28 -20.08 22.21
CA SER A 181 12.13 -21.18 23.18
C SER A 181 13.04 -22.37 22.88
N ALA A 182 13.24 -22.73 21.60
CA ALA A 182 14.17 -23.79 21.19
C ALA A 182 15.63 -23.49 21.57
N LEU A 183 16.08 -22.24 21.37
CA LEU A 183 17.43 -21.81 21.75
C LEU A 183 17.62 -21.75 23.26
N GLY A 184 16.60 -21.31 24.02
CA GLY A 184 16.64 -21.31 25.48
C GLY A 184 16.77 -22.71 26.09
N LEU A 185 16.02 -23.68 25.55
CA LEU A 185 16.11 -25.09 25.94
C LEU A 185 17.48 -25.70 25.64
N ALA A 186 18.07 -25.41 24.47
CA ALA A 186 19.39 -25.94 24.10
C ALA A 186 20.52 -25.45 25.03
N VAL A 187 20.51 -24.18 25.43
CA VAL A 187 21.48 -23.61 26.37
C VAL A 187 21.32 -24.20 27.77
N PHE A 188 20.08 -24.35 28.24
CA PHE A 188 19.79 -24.96 29.53
C PHE A 188 20.25 -26.43 29.60
N LEU A 189 19.98 -27.21 28.55
CA LEU A 189 20.40 -28.60 28.46
C LEU A 189 21.93 -28.75 28.38
N ARG A 190 22.64 -27.80 27.76
CA ARG A 190 24.12 -27.82 27.72
C ARG A 190 24.73 -27.56 29.10
N LYS A 191 24.16 -26.67 29.90
CA LYS A 191 24.64 -26.37 31.25
C LYS A 191 24.49 -27.57 32.19
N ARG A 192 23.48 -28.42 31.99
CA ARG A 192 23.26 -29.65 32.76
C ARG A 192 24.20 -30.81 32.43
N ARG A 193 24.95 -30.75 31.32
CA ARG A 193 25.96 -31.77 30.98
C ARG A 193 27.38 -31.43 31.43
N SER A 194 27.60 -30.23 31.97
CA SER A 194 28.91 -29.76 32.44
C SER A 194 28.99 -29.63 33.97
N ALA A 195 28.00 -30.16 34.70
CA ALA A 195 28.00 -30.39 36.14
C ALA A 195 27.83 -31.91 36.36
#